data_AF-A0A202E261-F1
#
_entry.id   AF-A0A202E261-F1
#
_cell.length_a   1.000
_cell.length_b   1.000
_cell.length_c   1.000
_cell.angle_alpha   90.00
_cell.angle_beta   90.00
_cell.angle_gamma   90.00
#
_symmetry.space_group_name_H-M   'P 1'
#
loop_
_entity.id
_entity.type
_entity.pdbx_description
1 polymer ?
#
loop_
_entity_poly.entity_id
_entity_poly.type
_entity_poly.pdbx_seq_one_letter_code
_entity_poly.pdbx_strand_id
1 'polypeptide(L)'
;FYGVMIGTFLFFNKLVIAFYIRGSAVKLGPQQFPEIYNQLTRYCQKLNMDVPEAYIMQQGGDLNAFAMKFFRSKFIVLYADLLEACGDDDKARDMIIGHELGHIKAGHLNWAVMIFPGMLIPFLGQAYSRARELTCDRYGAALCGDRKSAMMGLTILAAGGKYASQVNMSSYLAQKENLTGFAMWLGHCLSSYPPLCERVEKISEFQN
;
A
#
# COMPACT_ATOMS: atom_id res chain seq x y z
N PHE A 1 -11.41 -21.54 24.78
CA PHE A 1 -11.99 -20.34 25.39
C PHE A 1 -11.36 -19.06 24.83
N TYR A 2 -10.08 -18.77 25.06
CA TYR A 2 -9.43 -17.54 24.58
C TYR A 2 -9.38 -17.37 23.05
N GLY A 3 -9.16 -18.44 22.28
CA GLY A 3 -9.15 -18.36 20.80
C GLY A 3 -10.50 -17.94 20.22
N VAL A 4 -11.60 -18.37 20.82
CA VAL A 4 -12.96 -17.95 20.43
C VAL A 4 -13.15 -16.47 20.78
N MET A 5 -12.72 -16.03 21.96
CA MET A 5 -12.80 -14.63 22.38
C MET A 5 -11.99 -13.69 21.47
N ILE A 6 -10.75 -14.06 21.14
CA ILE A 6 -9.88 -13.31 20.21
C ILE A 6 -10.50 -13.30 18.80
N GLY A 7 -10.97 -14.45 18.31
CA GLY A 7 -11.63 -14.54 17.02
C GLY A 7 -12.87 -13.64 16.92
N THR A 8 -13.71 -13.64 17.95
CA THR A 8 -14.89 -12.77 18.06
C THR A 8 -14.49 -11.29 18.11
N PHE A 9 -13.49 -10.92 18.90
CA PHE A 9 -12.99 -9.55 18.95
C PHE A 9 -12.50 -9.06 17.58
N LEU A 10 -11.65 -9.84 16.91
CA LEU A 10 -11.15 -9.52 15.57
C LEU A 10 -12.28 -9.42 14.53
N PHE A 11 -13.30 -10.26 14.65
CA PHE A 11 -14.48 -10.23 13.79
C PHE A 11 -15.26 -8.92 13.94
N PHE A 12 -15.61 -8.53 15.17
CA PHE A 12 -16.32 -7.29 15.44
C PHE A 12 -15.50 -6.05 15.05
N ASN A 13 -14.19 -6.09 15.27
CA ASN A 13 -13.31 -4.99 14.85
C ASN A 13 -13.39 -4.77 13.33
N LYS A 14 -13.30 -5.85 12.54
CA LYS A 14 -13.46 -5.74 11.08
C LYS A 14 -14.86 -5.32 10.65
N LEU A 15 -15.90 -5.75 11.36
CA LEU A 15 -17.28 -5.31 11.11
C LEU A 15 -17.42 -3.79 11.27
N VAL A 16 -16.90 -3.23 12.35
CA VAL A 16 -16.94 -1.79 12.63
C VAL A 16 -16.18 -1.01 11.55
N ILE A 17 -14.99 -1.49 11.15
CA ILE A 17 -14.21 -0.83 10.09
C ILE A 17 -14.94 -0.90 8.75
N ALA A 18 -15.50 -2.05 8.39
CA ALA A 18 -16.27 -2.20 7.15
C ALA A 18 -17.52 -1.31 7.13
N PHE A 19 -18.23 -1.21 8.26
CA PHE A 19 -19.37 -0.30 8.43
C PHE A 19 -18.95 1.15 8.23
N TYR A 20 -17.86 1.57 8.88
CA TYR A 20 -17.36 2.93 8.80
C TYR A 20 -16.93 3.29 7.37
N ILE A 21 -16.13 2.45 6.69
CA ILE A 21 -15.73 2.69 5.30
C ILE A 21 -16.95 2.80 4.39
N ARG A 22 -17.91 1.87 4.50
CA ARG A 22 -19.10 1.87 3.64
C ARG A 22 -20.03 3.06 3.89
N GLY A 23 -20.08 3.58 5.12
CA GLY A 23 -20.92 4.70 5.50
C GLY A 23 -20.28 6.07 5.31
N SER A 24 -18.95 6.16 5.35
CA SER A 24 -18.22 7.44 5.37
C SER A 24 -17.30 7.67 4.18
N ALA A 25 -16.99 6.64 3.38
CA ALA A 25 -16.18 6.76 2.16
C ALA A 25 -17.05 6.72 0.89
N VAL A 26 -16.52 7.25 -0.20
CA VAL A 26 -17.22 7.32 -1.49
C VAL A 26 -16.83 6.11 -2.35
N LYS A 27 -17.78 5.23 -2.66
CA LYS A 27 -17.52 3.99 -3.41
C LYS A 27 -17.17 4.27 -4.88
N LEU A 28 -16.08 3.72 -5.39
CA LEU A 28 -15.76 3.78 -6.81
C LEU A 28 -16.77 2.95 -7.64
N GLY A 29 -17.16 3.49 -8.79
CA GLY A 29 -18.06 2.81 -9.72
C GLY A 29 -18.16 3.52 -11.07
N PRO A 30 -18.87 2.92 -12.04
CA PRO A 30 -18.97 3.48 -13.39
C PRO A 30 -19.69 4.84 -13.44
N GLN A 31 -20.49 5.19 -12.43
CA GLN A 31 -21.13 6.51 -12.30
C GLN A 31 -20.44 7.42 -11.26
N GLN A 32 -19.44 6.93 -10.53
CA GLN A 32 -18.80 7.64 -9.42
C GLN A 32 -17.29 7.43 -9.50
N PHE A 33 -16.57 8.47 -9.96
CA PHE A 33 -15.16 8.41 -10.37
C PHE A 33 -14.90 7.38 -11.49
N PRO A 34 -15.58 7.52 -12.65
CA PRO A 34 -15.47 6.55 -13.75
C PRO A 34 -14.03 6.35 -14.24
N GLU A 35 -13.21 7.41 -14.25
CA GLU A 35 -11.82 7.34 -14.71
C GLU A 35 -10.97 6.43 -13.83
N ILE A 36 -10.99 6.65 -12.51
CA ILE A 36 -10.25 5.84 -11.53
C ILE A 36 -10.81 4.41 -11.50
N TYR A 37 -12.13 4.26 -11.60
CA TYR A 37 -12.76 2.93 -11.66
C TYR A 37 -12.36 2.15 -12.93
N ASN A 38 -12.33 2.81 -14.10
CA ASN A 38 -11.87 2.21 -15.35
C ASN A 38 -10.37 1.83 -15.30
N GLN A 39 -9.55 2.67 -14.66
CA GLN A 39 -8.14 2.40 -14.41
C GLN A 39 -7.96 1.17 -13.51
N LEU A 40 -8.68 1.10 -12.39
CA LEU A 40 -8.70 -0.04 -11.47
C LEU A 40 -9.11 -1.34 -12.16
N THR A 41 -10.23 -1.32 -12.89
CA THR A 41 -10.77 -2.49 -13.60
C THR A 41 -9.79 -3.02 -14.65
N ARG A 42 -9.15 -2.11 -15.41
CA ARG A 42 -8.09 -2.46 -16.37
C ARG A 42 -6.91 -3.16 -15.69
N TYR A 43 -6.49 -2.71 -14.51
CA TYR A 43 -5.41 -3.38 -13.78
C TYR A 43 -5.82 -4.71 -13.17
N CYS A 44 -7.04 -4.84 -12.67
CA CYS A 44 -7.56 -6.12 -12.22
C CYS A 44 -7.60 -7.15 -13.36
N GLN A 45 -7.98 -6.72 -14.57
CA GLN A 45 -7.91 -7.55 -15.78
C GLN A 45 -6.48 -7.97 -16.11
N LYS A 46 -5.52 -7.02 -16.13
CA LYS A 46 -4.09 -7.35 -16.35
C LYS A 46 -3.55 -8.34 -15.31
N LEU A 47 -3.96 -8.19 -14.05
CA LEU A 47 -3.56 -9.08 -12.96
C LEU A 47 -4.37 -10.39 -12.91
N ASN A 48 -5.34 -10.59 -13.80
CA ASN A 48 -6.27 -11.73 -13.78
C ASN A 48 -6.87 -11.94 -12.39
N MET A 49 -7.60 -10.94 -11.90
CA MET A 49 -8.31 -10.97 -10.62
C MET A 49 -9.63 -10.21 -10.68
N ASP A 50 -10.55 -10.57 -9.79
CA ASP A 50 -11.81 -9.84 -9.62
C ASP A 50 -11.55 -8.43 -9.11
N VAL A 51 -12.38 -7.50 -9.56
CA VAL A 51 -12.34 -6.09 -9.12
C VAL A 51 -12.79 -6.02 -7.66
N PRO A 52 -11.93 -5.57 -6.73
CA PRO A 52 -12.32 -5.42 -5.32
C PRO A 52 -13.32 -4.26 -5.16
N GLU A 53 -14.04 -4.22 -4.04
CA GLU A 53 -14.75 -3.00 -3.67
C GLU A 53 -13.72 -1.91 -3.39
N ALA A 54 -13.81 -0.77 -4.07
CA ALA A 54 -12.86 0.32 -3.90
C ALA A 54 -13.56 1.59 -3.46
N TYR A 55 -12.91 2.38 -2.61
CA TYR A 55 -13.46 3.57 -2.00
C TYR A 55 -12.43 4.70 -2.02
N ILE A 56 -12.90 5.93 -2.16
CA ILE A 56 -12.13 7.15 -1.88
C ILE A 56 -12.57 7.65 -0.51
N MET A 57 -11.60 7.92 0.36
CA MET A 57 -11.85 8.40 1.71
C MET A 57 -10.94 9.57 2.04
N GLN A 58 -11.45 10.56 2.77
CA GLN A 58 -10.61 11.65 3.26
C GLN A 58 -10.01 11.30 4.62
N GLN A 59 -8.72 11.58 4.83
CA GLN A 59 -8.01 11.21 6.06
C GLN A 59 -7.16 12.35 6.66
N GLY A 60 -7.58 13.60 6.47
CA GLY A 60 -7.11 14.73 7.28
C GLY A 60 -5.65 15.14 7.05
N GLY A 61 -5.13 14.94 5.84
CA GLY A 61 -3.76 15.31 5.45
C GLY A 61 -2.76 14.15 5.48
N ASP A 62 -3.14 12.96 5.95
CA ASP A 62 -2.30 11.77 5.89
C ASP A 62 -2.29 11.18 4.45
N LEU A 63 -1.10 11.13 3.85
CA LEU A 63 -0.89 10.52 2.53
C LEU A 63 -0.71 9.00 2.67
N ASN A 64 -1.79 8.23 2.51
CA ASN A 64 -1.74 6.78 2.58
C ASN A 64 -2.87 6.12 1.75
N ALA A 65 -2.88 4.79 1.68
CA ALA A 65 -3.96 3.96 1.18
C ALA A 65 -3.88 2.61 1.92
N PHE A 66 -4.97 1.84 1.97
CA PHE A 66 -4.87 0.49 2.51
C PHE A 66 -5.90 -0.49 1.94
N ALA A 67 -5.49 -1.75 1.82
CA ALA A 67 -6.33 -2.88 1.47
C ALA A 67 -6.77 -3.68 2.70
N MET A 68 -8.06 -4.03 2.78
CA MET A 68 -8.62 -4.90 3.81
C MET A 68 -9.43 -6.04 3.20
N LYS A 69 -9.44 -7.20 3.87
CA LYS A 69 -10.35 -8.31 3.52
C LYS A 69 -11.38 -8.49 4.64
N PHE A 70 -12.66 -8.40 4.26
CA PHE A 70 -13.79 -8.68 5.14
C PHE A 70 -14.70 -9.73 4.48
N PHE A 71 -14.89 -10.89 5.14
CA PHE A 71 -15.52 -12.08 4.54
C PHE A 71 -14.83 -12.51 3.22
N ARG A 72 -15.60 -12.67 2.13
CA ARG A 72 -15.14 -12.95 0.78
C ARG A 72 -14.78 -11.66 0.02
N SER A 73 -15.22 -10.50 0.49
CA SER A 73 -15.01 -9.20 -0.17
C SER A 73 -13.65 -8.63 0.19
N LYS A 74 -12.93 -8.19 -0.85
CA LYS A 74 -11.66 -7.46 -0.75
C LYS A 74 -11.98 -5.98 -0.95
N PHE A 75 -11.44 -5.14 -0.09
CA PHE A 75 -11.63 -3.70 -0.06
C PHE A 75 -10.29 -3.02 -0.38
N ILE A 76 -10.34 -1.97 -1.18
CA ILE A 76 -9.26 -0.99 -1.33
C ILE A 76 -9.82 0.36 -0.88
N VAL A 77 -9.07 1.07 -0.04
CA VAL A 77 -9.36 2.47 0.29
C VAL A 77 -8.20 3.31 -0.21
N LEU A 78 -8.49 4.21 -1.15
CA LEU A 78 -7.56 5.20 -1.67
C LEU A 78 -7.83 6.52 -0.94
N TYR A 79 -6.82 7.12 -0.31
CA TYR A 79 -7.05 8.40 0.35
C TYR A 79 -7.06 9.54 -0.66
N ALA A 80 -8.00 10.47 -0.48
CA ALA A 80 -8.18 11.61 -1.35
C ALA A 80 -6.91 12.47 -1.42
N ASP A 81 -6.27 12.74 -0.27
CA ASP A 81 -5.03 13.50 -0.19
C ASP A 81 -3.90 12.88 -1.04
N LEU A 82 -3.83 11.54 -1.11
CA LEU A 82 -2.83 10.83 -1.91
C LEU A 82 -3.12 10.91 -3.41
N LEU A 83 -4.40 10.84 -3.80
CA LEU A 83 -4.82 11.03 -5.19
C LEU A 83 -4.58 12.48 -5.64
N GLU A 84 -4.91 13.45 -4.79
CA GLU A 84 -4.65 14.87 -5.03
C GLU A 84 -3.15 15.15 -5.15
N ALA A 85 -2.33 14.53 -4.29
CA ALA A 85 -0.89 14.68 -4.31
C ALA A 85 -0.24 14.13 -5.59
N CYS A 86 -0.89 13.22 -6.33
CA CYS A 86 -0.43 12.78 -7.64
C CYS A 86 -0.71 13.82 -8.74
N GLY A 87 -1.68 14.72 -8.54
CA GLY A 87 -2.11 15.69 -9.55
C GLY A 87 -2.41 15.02 -10.89
N ASP A 88 -1.79 15.54 -11.95
CA ASP A 88 -1.93 15.05 -13.32
C ASP A 88 -0.98 13.88 -13.66
N ASP A 89 -0.13 13.43 -12.72
CA ASP A 89 0.73 12.26 -12.92
C ASP A 89 -0.07 10.96 -12.70
N ASP A 90 -0.86 10.60 -13.73
CA ASP A 90 -1.63 9.36 -13.78
C ASP A 90 -0.77 8.12 -13.57
N LYS A 91 0.52 8.18 -13.93
CA LYS A 91 1.48 7.09 -13.75
C LYS A 91 1.93 6.96 -12.30
N ALA A 92 2.16 8.05 -11.58
CA ALA A 92 2.39 8.00 -10.15
C ALA A 92 1.16 7.44 -9.42
N ARG A 93 -0.05 7.80 -9.87
CA ARG A 93 -1.31 7.20 -9.37
C ARG A 93 -1.39 5.70 -9.65
N ASP A 94 -0.95 5.24 -10.83
CA ASP A 94 -0.87 3.81 -11.18
C ASP A 94 -0.02 3.02 -10.18
N MET A 95 1.10 3.59 -9.73
CA MET A 95 1.98 2.97 -8.74
C MET A 95 1.24 2.67 -7.44
N ILE A 96 0.48 3.64 -6.93
CA ILE A 96 -0.28 3.51 -5.69
C ILE A 96 -1.40 2.49 -5.83
N ILE A 97 -2.21 2.58 -6.90
CA ILE A 97 -3.30 1.63 -7.14
C ILE A 97 -2.74 0.21 -7.32
N GLY A 98 -1.64 0.07 -8.07
CA GLY A 98 -1.00 -1.21 -8.30
C GLY A 98 -0.37 -1.81 -7.03
N HIS A 99 0.17 -0.99 -6.14
CA HIS A 99 0.65 -1.41 -4.83
C HIS A 99 -0.50 -2.02 -3.99
N GLU A 100 -1.64 -1.33 -3.89
CA GLU A 100 -2.82 -1.83 -3.16
C GLU A 100 -3.39 -3.12 -3.76
N LEU A 101 -3.46 -3.19 -5.09
CA LEU A 101 -3.83 -4.43 -5.79
C LEU A 101 -2.84 -5.56 -5.52
N GLY A 102 -1.56 -5.24 -5.36
CA GLY A 102 -0.50 -6.16 -4.98
C GLY A 102 -0.81 -6.89 -3.67
N HIS A 103 -1.30 -6.18 -2.64
CA HIS A 103 -1.70 -6.80 -1.38
C HIS A 103 -2.77 -7.87 -1.54
N ILE A 104 -3.70 -7.61 -2.46
CA ILE A 104 -4.81 -8.51 -2.75
C ILE A 104 -4.35 -9.69 -3.61
N LYS A 105 -3.57 -9.42 -4.67
CA LYS A 105 -3.13 -10.43 -5.63
C LYS A 105 -2.14 -11.40 -5.01
N ALA A 106 -1.19 -10.90 -4.22
CA ALA A 106 -0.23 -11.73 -3.47
C ALA A 106 -0.88 -12.50 -2.32
N GLY A 107 -2.16 -12.25 -2.02
CA GLY A 107 -2.90 -12.98 -0.99
C GLY A 107 -2.43 -12.69 0.44
N HIS A 108 -1.78 -11.53 0.66
CA HIS A 108 -1.25 -11.12 1.97
C HIS A 108 -2.32 -11.12 3.09
N LEU A 109 -3.59 -11.00 2.71
CA LEU A 109 -4.75 -10.97 3.62
C LEU A 109 -5.45 -12.34 3.77
N ASN A 110 -5.06 -13.36 3.00
CA ASN A 110 -5.80 -14.64 2.94
C ASN A 110 -5.55 -15.53 4.16
N TRP A 111 -4.31 -15.57 4.64
CA TRP A 111 -3.85 -16.49 5.68
C TRP A 111 -3.50 -15.78 6.98
N ALA A 112 -3.99 -14.55 7.17
CA ALA A 112 -3.60 -13.69 8.30
C ALA A 112 -3.73 -14.38 9.67
N VAL A 113 -4.79 -15.16 9.90
CA VAL A 113 -4.99 -15.91 11.17
C VAL A 113 -3.97 -17.04 11.34
N MET A 114 -3.63 -17.74 10.25
CA MET A 114 -2.65 -18.83 10.28
C MET A 114 -1.21 -18.31 10.41
N ILE A 115 -0.93 -17.13 9.85
CA ILE A 115 0.37 -16.45 9.91
C ILE A 115 0.58 -15.77 11.28
N PHE A 116 -0.51 -15.36 11.96
CA PHE A 116 -0.47 -14.60 13.20
C PHE A 116 0.49 -15.14 14.28
N PRO A 117 0.58 -16.45 14.57
CA PRO A 117 1.55 -16.96 15.54
C PRO A 117 3.00 -16.62 15.17
N GLY A 118 3.35 -16.69 13.88
CA GLY A 118 4.67 -16.31 13.38
C GLY A 118 4.96 -14.81 13.50
N MET A 119 3.91 -13.98 13.53
CA MET A 119 4.05 -12.52 13.74
C MET A 119 4.51 -12.18 15.16
N LEU A 120 4.33 -13.07 16.14
CA LEU A 120 4.75 -12.89 17.53
C LEU A 120 6.23 -13.23 17.76
N ILE A 121 6.85 -13.95 16.81
CA ILE A 121 8.27 -14.28 16.89
C ILE A 121 9.07 -12.98 16.69
N PRO A 122 10.01 -12.64 17.60
CA PRO A 122 10.80 -11.41 17.51
C PRO A 122 11.41 -11.22 16.12
N PHE A 123 11.23 -10.02 15.57
CA PHE A 123 11.70 -9.57 14.25
C PHE A 123 11.09 -10.26 13.02
N LEU A 124 10.57 -11.50 13.15
CA LEU A 124 10.02 -12.25 12.01
C LEU A 124 8.75 -11.62 11.44
N GLY A 125 7.81 -11.21 12.30
CA GLY A 125 6.59 -10.51 11.86
C GLY A 125 6.89 -9.20 11.15
N GLN A 126 7.91 -8.48 11.61
CA GLN A 126 8.36 -7.22 11.02
C GLN A 126 9.04 -7.47 9.66
N ALA A 127 9.92 -8.47 9.58
CA ALA A 127 10.56 -8.87 8.33
C ALA A 127 9.53 -9.33 7.27
N TYR A 128 8.53 -10.12 7.69
CA TYR A 128 7.42 -10.51 6.83
C TYR A 128 6.62 -9.30 6.34
N SER A 129 6.34 -8.33 7.23
CA SER A 129 5.64 -7.10 6.85
C SER A 129 6.43 -6.30 5.81
N ARG A 130 7.74 -6.11 6.00
CA ARG A 130 8.60 -5.43 5.02
C ARG A 130 8.66 -6.15 3.68
N ALA A 131 8.72 -7.49 3.68
CA ALA A 131 8.72 -8.28 2.45
C ALA A 131 7.41 -8.15 1.65
N ARG A 132 6.27 -8.01 2.34
CA ARG A 132 4.96 -7.74 1.71
C ARG A 132 4.96 -6.41 0.97
N GLU A 133 5.45 -5.35 1.61
CA GLU A 133 5.54 -4.01 1.01
C GLU A 133 6.37 -4.03 -0.28
N LEU A 134 7.56 -4.66 -0.25
CA LEU A 134 8.42 -4.77 -1.43
C LEU A 134 7.78 -5.61 -2.55
N THR A 135 6.95 -6.60 -2.20
CA THR A 135 6.17 -7.36 -3.19
C THR A 135 5.10 -6.48 -3.83
N CYS A 136 4.39 -5.68 -3.04
CA CYS A 136 3.39 -4.74 -3.51
C CYS A 136 4.01 -3.62 -4.37
N ASP A 137 5.18 -3.12 -4.00
CA ASP A 137 5.93 -2.13 -4.80
C ASP A 137 6.24 -2.64 -6.20
N ARG A 138 6.61 -3.93 -6.35
CA ARG A 138 6.83 -4.54 -7.66
C ARG A 138 5.55 -4.59 -8.49
N TYR A 139 4.40 -4.91 -7.87
CA TYR A 139 3.10 -4.84 -8.57
C TYR A 139 2.78 -3.41 -9.00
N GLY A 140 3.01 -2.43 -8.13
CA GLY A 140 2.86 -1.01 -8.44
C GLY A 140 3.71 -0.59 -9.63
N ALA A 141 5.00 -0.89 -9.61
CA ALA A 141 5.94 -0.51 -10.66
C ALA A 141 5.63 -1.21 -11.99
N ALA A 142 5.27 -2.50 -11.95
CA ALA A 142 4.88 -3.25 -13.14
C ALA A 142 3.60 -2.70 -13.80
N LEU A 143 2.61 -2.29 -13.01
CA LEU A 143 1.36 -1.72 -13.53
C LEU A 143 1.52 -0.28 -14.00
N CYS A 144 2.32 0.52 -13.29
CA CYS A 144 2.72 1.86 -13.70
C CYS A 144 3.40 1.83 -15.06
N GLY A 145 4.37 0.92 -15.24
CA GLY A 145 5.09 0.76 -16.50
C GLY A 145 6.05 1.92 -16.85
N ASP A 146 6.12 2.95 -16.00
CA ASP A 146 7.15 3.98 -16.06
C ASP A 146 7.89 4.06 -14.73
N ARG A 147 9.19 3.80 -14.78
CA ARG A 147 10.02 3.72 -13.58
C ARG A 147 10.15 5.06 -12.86
N LYS A 148 10.23 6.18 -13.59
CA LYS A 148 10.40 7.51 -12.98
C LYS A 148 9.13 7.91 -12.22
N SER A 149 7.96 7.72 -12.82
CA SER A 149 6.67 7.96 -12.16
C SER A 149 6.39 6.96 -11.03
N ALA A 150 6.83 5.70 -11.13
CA ALA A 150 6.75 4.76 -10.01
C ALA A 150 7.59 5.23 -8.80
N MET A 151 8.81 5.72 -9.05
CA MET A 151 9.65 6.34 -8.01
C MET A 151 9.03 7.64 -7.48
N MET A 152 8.41 8.44 -8.35
CA MET A 152 7.68 9.65 -7.96
C MET A 152 6.50 9.33 -7.03
N GLY A 153 5.71 8.29 -7.30
CA GLY A 153 4.60 7.86 -6.44
C GLY A 153 5.04 7.57 -5.00
N LEU A 154 6.19 6.89 -4.82
CA LEU A 154 6.77 6.67 -3.49
C LEU A 154 7.37 7.94 -2.88
N THR A 155 7.90 8.84 -3.71
CA THR A 155 8.44 10.13 -3.25
C THR A 155 7.33 11.08 -2.81
N ILE A 156 6.15 11.00 -3.42
CA ILE A 156 4.92 11.69 -2.97
C ILE A 156 4.53 11.23 -1.57
N LEU A 157 4.68 9.95 -1.22
CA LEU A 157 4.46 9.51 0.17
C LEU A 157 5.48 10.11 1.14
N ALA A 158 6.70 10.39 0.69
CA ALA A 158 7.76 10.94 1.54
C ALA A 158 7.66 12.45 1.75
N ALA A 159 7.31 13.21 0.70
CA ALA A 159 7.39 14.67 0.67
C ALA A 159 6.07 15.37 0.32
N GLY A 160 5.02 14.62 0.02
CA GLY A 160 3.75 15.15 -0.50
C GLY A 160 3.82 15.67 -1.92
N GLY A 161 2.65 15.88 -2.54
CA GLY A 161 2.55 16.24 -3.96
C GLY A 161 3.29 17.54 -4.32
N LYS A 162 3.25 18.53 -3.41
CA LYS A 162 3.88 19.84 -3.63
C LYS A 162 5.40 19.80 -3.66
N TYR A 163 6.03 18.96 -2.82
CA TYR A 163 7.49 18.96 -2.65
C TYR A 163 8.17 17.76 -3.31
N ALA A 164 7.44 16.70 -3.65
CA ALA A 164 8.00 15.50 -4.27
C ALA A 164 8.77 15.78 -5.57
N SER A 165 8.26 16.69 -6.40
CA SER A 165 8.92 17.12 -7.64
C SER A 165 10.23 17.88 -7.42
N GLN A 166 10.46 18.42 -6.21
CA GLN A 166 11.67 19.16 -5.83
C GLN A 166 12.75 18.25 -5.22
N VAL A 167 12.42 16.98 -4.95
CA VAL A 167 13.36 16.03 -4.34
C VAL A 167 14.45 15.67 -5.33
N ASN A 168 15.71 15.89 -4.94
CA ASN A 168 16.86 15.39 -5.68
C ASN A 168 16.97 13.87 -5.50
N MET A 169 16.65 13.11 -6.55
CA MET A 169 16.57 11.65 -6.46
C MET A 169 17.90 10.99 -6.08
N SER A 170 19.03 11.48 -6.60
CA SER A 170 20.36 10.95 -6.25
C SER A 170 20.68 11.15 -4.76
N SER A 171 20.40 12.33 -4.21
CA SER A 171 20.58 12.60 -2.78
C SER A 171 19.63 11.77 -1.94
N TYR A 172 18.39 11.57 -2.39
CA TYR A 172 17.40 10.78 -1.66
C TYR A 172 17.78 9.30 -1.57
N LEU A 173 18.28 8.71 -2.67
CA LEU A 173 18.80 7.34 -2.68
C LEU A 173 20.05 7.20 -1.79
N ALA A 174 20.95 8.18 -1.81
CA ALA A 174 22.14 8.19 -0.96
C ALA A 174 21.82 8.25 0.55
N GLN A 175 20.62 8.71 0.96
CA GLN A 175 20.22 8.73 2.38
C GLN A 175 20.24 7.35 3.04
N LYS A 176 20.19 6.26 2.26
CA LYS A 176 20.33 4.90 2.77
C LYS A 176 21.67 4.66 3.49
N GLU A 177 22.72 5.37 3.12
CA GLU A 177 24.03 5.28 3.79
C GLU A 177 23.96 5.72 5.26
N ASN A 178 22.99 6.58 5.62
CA ASN A 178 22.73 6.99 7.00
C ASN A 178 22.05 5.90 7.84
N LEU A 179 21.58 4.81 7.24
CA LEU A 179 20.89 3.71 7.91
C LEU A 179 21.84 2.60 8.36
N THR A 180 23.12 2.92 8.54
CA THR A 180 24.18 1.98 8.94
C THR A 180 24.41 1.99 10.46
N GLY A 181 25.05 0.93 10.98
CA GLY A 181 25.35 0.78 12.41
C GLY A 181 24.27 0.06 13.23
N PHE A 182 24.60 -0.28 14.48
CA PHE A 182 23.76 -1.14 15.34
C PHE A 182 22.39 -0.55 15.65
N ALA A 183 22.31 0.75 15.96
CA ALA A 183 21.05 1.41 16.29
C ALA A 183 20.08 1.42 15.09
N MET A 184 20.59 1.73 13.89
CA MET A 184 19.80 1.72 12.66
C MET A 184 19.39 0.31 12.26
N TRP A 185 20.29 -0.67 12.43
CA TRP A 185 19.97 -2.10 12.26
C TRP A 185 18.82 -2.54 13.18
N LEU A 186 18.89 -2.20 14.47
CA LEU A 186 17.84 -2.53 15.43
C LEU A 186 16.51 -1.85 15.06
N GLY A 187 16.57 -0.57 14.68
CA GLY A 187 15.40 0.16 14.16
C GLY A 187 14.78 -0.52 12.95
N HIS A 188 15.61 -0.97 12.00
CA HIS A 188 15.14 -1.72 10.83
C HIS A 188 14.48 -3.06 11.24
N CYS A 189 15.08 -3.81 12.18
CA CYS A 189 14.50 -5.05 12.70
C CYS A 189 13.13 -4.84 13.37
N LEU A 190 12.95 -3.70 14.05
CA LEU A 190 11.72 -3.34 14.76
C LEU A 190 10.66 -2.68 13.85
N SER A 191 11.03 -2.14 12.68
CA SER A 191 10.08 -1.47 11.78
C SER A 191 9.23 -2.45 10.96
N SER A 192 7.91 -2.22 10.91
CA SER A 192 6.99 -2.98 10.05
C SER A 192 7.10 -2.60 8.57
N TYR A 193 7.65 -1.43 8.27
CA TYR A 193 7.77 -0.89 6.92
C TYR A 193 9.24 -0.69 6.53
N PRO A 194 9.60 -0.98 5.26
CA PRO A 194 10.91 -0.59 4.76
C PRO A 194 10.95 0.95 4.63
N PRO A 195 12.10 1.58 4.91
CA PRO A 195 12.29 3.01 4.66
C PRO A 195 11.94 3.38 3.21
N LEU A 196 11.30 4.53 3.01
CA LEU A 196 10.86 4.96 1.67
C LEU A 196 12.03 5.12 0.69
N CYS A 197 13.20 5.61 1.14
CA CYS A 197 14.39 5.71 0.28
C CYS A 197 14.86 4.32 -0.21
N GLU A 198 14.78 3.28 0.62
CA GLU A 198 15.10 1.90 0.24
C GLU A 198 14.07 1.35 -0.75
N ARG A 199 12.77 1.63 -0.54
CA ARG A 199 11.71 1.23 -1.48
C ARG A 199 11.92 1.88 -2.86
N VAL A 200 12.23 3.17 -2.90
CA VAL A 200 12.52 3.90 -4.14
C VAL A 200 13.76 3.34 -4.85
N GLU A 201 14.82 3.00 -4.10
CA GLU A 201 16.00 2.32 -4.65
C GLU A 201 15.62 0.98 -5.30
N LYS A 202 14.82 0.15 -4.61
CA LYS A 202 14.37 -1.15 -5.14
C LYS A 202 13.54 -1.01 -6.41
N ILE A 203 12.73 0.04 -6.53
CA ILE A 203 12.04 0.36 -7.79
C ILE A 203 13.01 0.83 -8.88
N SER A 204 14.04 1.60 -8.52
CA SER A 204 15.04 2.07 -9.48
C SER A 204 15.82 0.93 -10.14
N GLU A 205 16.04 -0.16 -9.39
CA GLU A 205 16.70 -1.41 -9.79
C GLU A 205 15.75 -2.39 -10.50
N PHE A 206 14.43 -2.25 -10.32
CA PHE A 206 13.45 -3.16 -10.86
C PHE A 206 13.36 -3.04 -12.38
N GLN A 207 13.69 -4.13 -13.09
CA GLN A 207 13.52 -4.26 -14.53
C GLN A 207 12.18 -4.96 -14.81
N ASN A 208 11.32 -4.31 -15.60
CA ASN A 208 10.07 -4.88 -16.11
C ASN A 208 10.35 -5.92 -17.20
#